data_AF-A0A5C6PL49-F1
#
_entry.id   AF-A0A5C6PL49-F1
#
_cell.length_a   1.000
_cell.length_b   1.000
_cell.length_c   1.000
_cell.angle_alpha   90.00
_cell.angle_beta   90.00
_cell.angle_gamma   90.00
#
_symmetry.space_group_name_H-M   'P 1'
#
loop_
_entity.id
_entity.type
_entity.pdbx_description
1 polymer ?
#
loop_
_entity_poly.entity_id
_entity_poly.type
_entity_poly.pdbx_seq_one_letter_code
_entity_poly.pdbx_strand_id
1 'polypeptide(L)'
;MIQVTHKEGIDQWRRGRYAAPWSGSRVTSAIVRPSPFRFGFGLLDAGLMVQQAARFQRVAPQRECTEEITLDPIRIIPPRGVVTLKIQSDACDGRSNEINTLEHVQVRVDISAVCRGDLSVSLESPSGTVSVLLDTRPNDASTAGLKNWTLMTVHCWEEQPRGLWTLWVTDHKGTAKSCRRHSDEEEAAGALFRATLILFGTYRPHRSTQDGPLQSVVVMGSRHPVPHIQQKDPTSRPPLGLIQWMNQMERDGAVRADDITVAPRHQRRQQSRSSTEPGAEGGETVRQQAKN
;
A
#
# COMPACT_ATOMS: atom_id res chain seq x y z
N MET A 1 -7.35 9.01 4.04
CA MET A 1 -7.36 7.79 3.19
C MET A 1 -8.30 6.80 3.86
N ILE A 2 -9.32 6.30 3.14
CA ILE A 2 -10.44 5.53 3.72
C ILE A 2 -10.00 4.05 3.84
N GLN A 3 -10.02 3.49 5.05
CA GLN A 3 -9.80 2.04 5.27
C GLN A 3 -11.10 1.28 5.10
N VAL A 4 -11.05 0.17 4.35
CA VAL A 4 -12.15 -0.77 4.19
C VAL A 4 -11.62 -2.16 4.53
N THR A 5 -12.02 -2.72 5.67
CA THR A 5 -11.86 -4.15 5.96
C THR A 5 -13.25 -4.79 5.94
N HIS A 6 -13.50 -5.65 4.96
CA HIS A 6 -14.68 -6.53 4.93
C HIS A 6 -14.23 -7.94 4.57
N LYS A 7 -14.82 -8.94 5.22
CA LYS A 7 -14.50 -10.37 5.06
C LYS A 7 -14.83 -10.88 3.65
N GLU A 8 -13.99 -11.84 3.23
CA GLU A 8 -14.06 -12.77 2.08
C GLU A 8 -13.26 -12.40 0.83
N GLY A 9 -12.22 -13.20 0.54
CA GLY A 9 -11.84 -13.60 -0.82
C GLY A 9 -10.42 -13.26 -1.32
N ILE A 10 -9.35 -13.87 -0.80
CA ILE A 10 -8.00 -13.84 -1.43
C ILE A 10 -7.33 -15.21 -1.45
N ASP A 11 -7.38 -15.86 -2.59
CA ASP A 11 -6.45 -16.93 -2.98
C ASP A 11 -5.83 -16.73 -4.39
N GLN A 12 -6.15 -15.60 -5.05
CA GLN A 12 -5.74 -15.33 -6.44
C GLN A 12 -4.66 -14.24 -6.58
N TRP A 13 -4.52 -13.32 -5.61
CA TRP A 13 -3.52 -12.24 -5.66
C TRP A 13 -2.08 -12.73 -5.42
N ARG A 14 -1.89 -13.78 -4.60
CA ARG A 14 -0.55 -14.25 -4.18
C ARG A 14 0.29 -14.95 -5.25
N ARG A 15 -0.28 -15.31 -6.39
CA ARG A 15 0.41 -16.13 -7.41
C ARG A 15 0.75 -15.42 -8.70
N GLY A 16 0.53 -14.10 -8.82
CA GLY A 16 0.78 -13.39 -10.09
C GLY A 16 0.05 -14.02 -11.29
N ARG A 17 -1.04 -14.76 -11.05
CA ARG A 17 -1.83 -15.45 -12.08
C ARG A 17 -3.14 -14.70 -12.30
N TYR A 18 -3.06 -13.57 -13.00
CA TYR A 18 -4.06 -13.28 -14.01
C TYR A 18 -3.73 -14.13 -15.24
N ALA A 19 -3.94 -15.43 -15.13
CA ALA A 19 -4.15 -16.29 -16.27
C ALA A 19 -5.65 -16.61 -16.25
N ALA A 20 -6.42 -15.90 -17.06
CA ALA A 20 -7.68 -16.47 -17.53
C ALA A 20 -7.36 -17.87 -18.11
N PRO A 21 -8.20 -18.89 -17.91
CA PRO A 21 -7.95 -20.20 -18.48
C PRO A 21 -8.10 -20.10 -20.00
N TRP A 22 -6.96 -20.01 -20.70
CA TRP A 22 -6.91 -20.17 -22.14
C TRP A 22 -7.01 -21.67 -22.45
N SER A 23 -8.23 -22.13 -22.72
CA SER A 23 -8.43 -23.38 -23.43
C SER A 23 -8.13 -23.16 -24.92
N GLY A 24 -7.14 -23.87 -25.44
CA GLY A 24 -7.07 -24.22 -26.87
C GLY A 24 -6.29 -23.28 -27.79
N SER A 25 -5.20 -23.83 -28.31
CA SER A 25 -4.60 -23.57 -29.63
C SER A 25 -3.54 -22.47 -29.78
N ARG A 26 -2.33 -22.95 -30.08
CA ARG A 26 -1.12 -22.26 -30.60
C ARG A 26 -1.41 -21.05 -31.48
N VAL A 27 -0.87 -19.87 -31.13
CA VAL A 27 -0.05 -18.98 -31.99
C VAL A 27 0.87 -18.13 -31.12
N THR A 28 2.16 -18.12 -31.45
CA THR A 28 3.22 -17.26 -30.88
C THR A 28 3.11 -15.82 -31.38
N SER A 29 2.99 -14.84 -30.47
CA SER A 29 3.48 -13.46 -30.64
C SER A 29 3.34 -12.68 -29.32
N ALA A 30 4.47 -12.13 -28.85
CA ALA A 30 4.63 -11.12 -27.78
C ALA A 30 3.76 -11.27 -26.51
N ILE A 31 4.32 -11.95 -25.50
CA ILE A 31 3.82 -11.92 -24.12
C ILE A 31 4.03 -10.51 -23.57
N VAL A 32 3.00 -9.66 -23.64
CA VAL A 32 2.92 -8.47 -22.78
C VAL A 32 2.63 -8.98 -21.37
N ARG A 33 3.67 -9.12 -20.54
CA ARG A 33 3.50 -9.49 -19.12
C ARG A 33 2.70 -8.36 -18.46
N PRO A 34 1.50 -8.61 -17.90
CA PRO A 34 0.79 -7.59 -17.16
C PRO A 34 1.57 -7.27 -15.90
N SER A 35 2.18 -6.07 -15.84
CA SER A 35 2.83 -5.58 -14.62
C SER A 35 1.73 -5.25 -13.59
N PRO A 36 1.73 -5.89 -12.41
CA PRO A 36 0.66 -5.79 -11.41
C PRO A 36 0.56 -4.41 -10.72
N PHE A 37 1.52 -3.50 -10.95
CA PHE A 37 1.63 -2.23 -10.24
C PHE A 37 0.93 -1.03 -10.90
N ARG A 38 0.29 -1.23 -12.05
CA ARG A 38 -0.22 -0.10 -12.87
C ARG A 38 -1.46 0.60 -12.31
N PHE A 39 -2.25 -0.10 -11.49
CA PHE A 39 -3.59 0.36 -11.10
C PHE A 39 -3.79 0.48 -9.58
N GLY A 40 -2.72 0.30 -8.79
CA GLY A 40 -2.81 0.33 -7.32
C GLY A 40 -3.88 -0.61 -6.77
N PHE A 41 -4.78 -0.09 -5.92
CA PHE A 41 -5.89 -0.84 -5.34
C PHE A 41 -7.11 -1.02 -6.26
N GLY A 42 -7.08 -0.49 -7.49
CA GLY A 42 -8.16 -0.61 -8.47
C GLY A 42 -8.90 0.69 -8.73
N LEU A 43 -10.09 0.57 -9.33
CA LEU A 43 -10.92 1.69 -9.73
C LEU A 43 -11.66 2.27 -8.52
N LEU A 44 -11.79 3.59 -8.43
CA LEU A 44 -12.55 4.23 -7.36
C LEU A 44 -14.05 3.99 -7.53
N ASP A 45 -14.72 3.62 -6.45
CA ASP A 45 -16.18 3.52 -6.35
C ASP A 45 -16.68 4.56 -5.34
N ALA A 46 -17.28 5.63 -5.85
CA ALA A 46 -17.75 6.75 -5.03
C ALA A 46 -18.81 6.31 -4.00
N GLY A 47 -19.69 5.37 -4.37
CA GLY A 47 -20.74 4.86 -3.50
C GLY A 47 -20.19 4.10 -2.32
N LEU A 48 -19.33 3.13 -2.59
CA LEU A 48 -18.67 2.35 -1.55
C LEU A 48 -17.77 3.23 -0.67
N MET A 49 -17.10 4.24 -1.25
CA MET A 49 -16.30 5.19 -0.47
C MET A 49 -17.15 5.97 0.54
N VAL A 50 -18.31 6.49 0.13
CA VAL A 50 -19.19 7.27 1.01
C VAL A 50 -19.85 6.37 2.06
N GLN A 51 -20.32 5.19 1.65
CA GLN A 51 -20.88 4.20 2.58
C GLN A 51 -19.86 3.78 3.65
N GLN A 52 -18.61 3.56 3.26
CA GLN A 52 -17.55 3.26 4.21
C GLN A 52 -17.21 4.46 5.07
N ALA A 53 -17.14 5.67 4.51
CA ALA A 53 -16.83 6.89 5.25
C ALA A 53 -17.85 7.15 6.38
N ALA A 54 -19.13 6.85 6.16
CA ALA A 54 -20.17 6.99 7.18
C ALA A 54 -19.94 6.08 8.40
N ARG A 55 -19.29 4.92 8.22
CA ARG A 55 -18.97 3.94 9.27
C ARG A 55 -17.51 3.99 9.71
N PHE A 56 -16.70 4.84 9.09
CA PHE A 56 -15.26 4.88 9.27
C PHE A 56 -14.90 5.37 10.67
N GLN A 57 -14.12 4.55 11.38
CA GLN A 57 -13.53 4.93 12.65
C GLN A 57 -12.14 5.51 12.39
N ARG A 58 -11.85 6.64 13.02
CA ARG A 58 -10.55 7.30 12.91
C ARG A 58 -9.45 6.36 13.40
N VAL A 59 -8.40 6.23 12.59
CA VAL A 59 -7.21 5.44 12.90
C VAL A 59 -6.43 6.02 14.09
N ALA A 60 -5.58 5.19 14.68
CA ALA A 60 -4.64 5.62 15.70
C ALA A 60 -3.62 6.62 15.11
N PRO A 61 -2.89 7.39 15.95
CA PRO A 61 -1.83 8.26 15.48
C PRO A 61 -0.79 7.50 14.65
N GLN A 62 -0.35 8.11 13.55
CA GLN A 62 0.72 7.56 12.72
C GLN A 62 2.02 7.48 13.53
N ARG A 63 2.76 6.41 13.27
CA ARG A 63 4.10 6.13 13.81
C ARG A 63 5.06 5.89 12.66
N GLU A 64 6.33 6.15 12.92
CA GLU A 64 7.44 5.93 12.01
C GLU A 64 8.50 5.08 12.72
N CYS A 65 8.93 4.00 12.07
CA CYS A 65 10.01 3.14 12.55
C CYS A 65 11.07 3.03 11.45
N THR A 66 12.32 3.34 11.80
CA THR A 66 13.42 3.46 10.85
C THR A 66 14.53 2.48 11.19
N GLU A 67 14.89 1.66 10.20
CA GLU A 67 15.99 0.69 10.27
C GLU A 67 17.08 1.13 9.29
N GLU A 68 18.20 1.62 9.79
CA GLU A 68 19.34 2.04 8.96
C GLU A 68 20.33 0.90 8.73
N ILE A 69 20.60 0.60 7.47
CA ILE A 69 21.59 -0.40 7.05
C ILE A 69 22.72 0.31 6.30
N THR A 70 23.87 0.43 6.94
CA THR A 70 25.12 0.83 6.28
C THR A 70 25.89 -0.44 5.92
N LEU A 71 26.26 -0.58 4.65
CA LEU A 71 26.92 -1.79 4.16
C LEU A 71 28.43 -1.61 4.22
N ASP A 72 29.08 -2.37 5.08
CA ASP A 72 30.53 -2.50 5.15
C ASP A 72 30.91 -3.99 5.16
N PRO A 73 31.48 -4.53 4.07
CA PRO A 73 31.81 -3.85 2.82
C PRO A 73 30.58 -3.53 1.95
N ILE A 74 30.74 -2.57 1.03
CA ILE A 74 29.72 -2.22 0.04
C ILE A 74 29.35 -3.42 -0.85
N ARG A 75 28.14 -3.42 -1.40
CA ARG A 75 27.67 -4.52 -2.27
C ARG A 75 27.79 -4.12 -3.74
N ILE A 76 28.72 -4.76 -4.45
CA ILE A 76 28.91 -4.57 -5.88
C ILE A 76 27.74 -5.21 -6.65
N ILE A 77 27.19 -4.47 -7.60
CA ILE A 77 26.12 -4.94 -8.49
C ILE A 77 26.78 -5.52 -9.75
N PRO A 78 26.71 -6.85 -9.98
CA PRO A 78 27.28 -7.44 -11.18
C PRO A 78 26.47 -7.05 -12.42
N PRO A 79 27.10 -6.99 -13.61
CA PRO A 79 26.37 -6.78 -14.87
C PRO A 79 25.35 -7.89 -15.08
N ARG A 80 24.11 -7.52 -15.46
CA ARG A 80 22.96 -8.45 -15.59
C ARG A 80 22.68 -9.28 -14.31
N GLY A 81 23.16 -8.80 -13.16
CA GLY A 81 23.09 -9.51 -11.89
C GLY A 81 22.18 -8.84 -10.87
N VAL A 82 22.07 -9.47 -9.71
CA VAL A 82 21.21 -9.01 -8.61
C VAL A 82 21.99 -8.95 -7.30
N VAL A 83 21.82 -7.86 -6.56
CA VAL A 83 22.19 -7.75 -5.15
C VAL A 83 20.94 -8.00 -4.32
N THR A 84 21.05 -8.93 -3.37
CA THR A 84 19.98 -9.23 -2.41
C THR A 84 20.41 -8.74 -1.02
N LEU A 85 19.63 -7.85 -0.44
CA LEU A 85 19.80 -7.37 0.93
C LEU A 85 18.64 -7.87 1.80
N LYS A 86 18.98 -8.64 2.83
CA LYS A 86 18.05 -9.17 3.82
C LYS A 86 18.07 -8.27 5.05
N ILE A 87 16.92 -7.70 5.41
CA ILE A 87 16.77 -6.76 6.52
C ILE A 87 15.80 -7.40 7.52
N GLN A 88 16.30 -7.72 8.71
CA GLN A 88 15.45 -8.17 9.80
C GLN A 88 14.92 -6.95 10.53
N SER A 89 13.60 -6.74 10.55
CA SER A 89 12.98 -5.67 11.33
C SER A 89 12.12 -6.23 12.46
N ASP A 90 12.28 -5.65 13.65
CA ASP A 90 11.39 -5.89 14.79
C ASP A 90 10.14 -4.99 14.75
N ALA A 91 10.10 -4.02 13.80
CA ALA A 91 9.11 -2.97 13.66
C ALA A 91 8.97 -2.07 14.90
N CYS A 92 10.10 -1.80 15.55
CA CYS A 92 10.19 -1.00 16.77
C CYS A 92 9.43 -1.60 17.96
N ASP A 93 9.42 -2.93 18.06
CA ASP A 93 8.77 -3.68 19.14
C ASP A 93 9.14 -3.15 20.53
N GLY A 94 8.13 -2.93 21.37
CA GLY A 94 8.31 -2.43 22.74
C GLY A 94 8.68 -0.95 22.86
N ARG A 95 8.81 -0.21 21.76
CA ARG A 95 9.13 1.23 21.74
C ARG A 95 7.87 2.08 21.53
N SER A 96 7.97 3.38 21.81
CA SER A 96 6.85 4.33 21.64
C SER A 96 6.37 4.44 20.19
N ASN A 97 7.25 4.15 19.24
CA ASN A 97 7.01 4.14 17.80
C ASN A 97 6.80 2.74 17.21
N GLU A 98 6.45 1.74 18.02
CA GLU A 98 6.13 0.39 17.53
C GLU A 98 5.03 0.43 16.47
N ILE A 99 5.22 -0.29 15.37
CA ILE A 99 4.23 -0.45 14.30
C ILE A 99 3.86 -1.92 14.21
N ASN A 100 2.58 -2.20 14.33
CA ASN A 100 2.06 -3.54 14.04
C ASN A 100 1.08 -3.56 12.89
N THR A 101 0.67 -2.41 12.36
CA THR A 101 -0.21 -2.27 11.19
C THR A 101 0.40 -1.31 10.19
N LEU A 102 0.90 -1.83 9.08
CA LEU A 102 1.53 -1.05 8.02
C LEU A 102 0.55 -0.16 7.26
N GLU A 103 1.03 1.00 6.83
CA GLU A 103 0.37 1.90 5.89
C GLU A 103 1.25 2.06 4.64
N HIS A 104 2.33 2.83 4.72
CA HIS A 104 3.29 2.99 3.63
C HIS A 104 4.69 2.58 4.09
N VAL A 105 5.47 2.09 3.13
CA VAL A 105 6.86 1.66 3.35
C VAL A 105 7.74 2.46 2.42
N GLN A 106 8.82 3.03 2.95
CA GLN A 106 9.83 3.69 2.17
C GLN A 106 11.16 2.93 2.26
N VAL A 107 11.88 2.90 1.15
CA VAL A 107 13.25 2.41 1.10
C VAL A 107 14.12 3.53 0.57
N ARG A 108 14.99 4.05 1.42
CA ARG A 108 15.98 5.06 1.04
C ARG A 108 17.28 4.38 0.70
N VAL A 109 17.76 4.56 -0.52
CA VAL A 109 18.96 3.88 -1.02
C VAL A 109 20.04 4.87 -1.41
N ASP A 110 21.29 4.44 -1.29
CA ASP A 110 22.45 5.08 -1.89
C ASP A 110 23.14 4.08 -2.82
N ILE A 111 22.95 4.26 -4.12
CA ILE A 111 23.41 3.35 -5.17
C ILE A 111 24.17 4.14 -6.24
N SER A 112 25.40 3.75 -6.54
CA SER A 112 26.07 4.16 -7.79
C SER A 112 25.62 3.26 -8.93
N ALA A 113 25.55 3.82 -10.14
CA ALA A 113 25.17 3.07 -11.33
C ALA A 113 25.90 3.64 -12.54
N VAL A 114 26.41 2.76 -13.42
CA VAL A 114 26.93 3.16 -14.73
C VAL A 114 25.78 3.66 -15.61
N CYS A 115 24.67 2.92 -15.63
CA CYS A 115 23.45 3.28 -16.34
C CYS A 115 22.26 3.18 -15.40
N ARG A 116 21.80 4.32 -14.86
CA ARG A 116 20.71 4.32 -13.86
C ARG A 116 19.39 3.74 -14.39
N GLY A 117 19.12 3.87 -15.68
CA GLY A 117 17.94 3.29 -16.32
C GLY A 117 17.96 1.76 -16.48
N ASP A 118 19.12 1.12 -16.34
CA ASP A 118 19.24 -0.34 -16.33
C ASP A 118 18.86 -0.92 -14.96
N LEU A 119 18.84 -0.12 -13.90
CA LEU A 119 18.52 -0.61 -12.56
C LEU A 119 17.03 -0.81 -12.37
N SER A 120 16.67 -1.92 -11.73
CA SER A 120 15.37 -2.11 -11.08
C SER A 120 15.55 -2.39 -9.59
N VAL A 121 14.63 -1.89 -8.77
CA VAL A 121 14.62 -2.09 -7.32
C VAL A 121 13.29 -2.71 -6.93
N SER A 122 13.31 -3.82 -6.19
CA SER A 122 12.13 -4.51 -5.70
C SER A 122 12.26 -4.83 -4.22
N LEU A 123 11.15 -4.81 -3.50
CA LEU A 123 11.07 -5.09 -2.07
C LEU A 123 10.04 -6.18 -1.81
N GLU A 124 10.40 -7.18 -1.01
CA GLU A 124 9.49 -8.19 -0.48
C GLU A 124 9.27 -7.97 1.03
N SER A 125 8.00 -7.98 1.44
CA SER A 125 7.60 -7.91 2.84
C SER A 125 7.72 -9.27 3.54
N PRO A 126 7.70 -9.31 4.89
CA PRO A 126 7.66 -10.56 5.65
C PRO A 126 6.47 -11.46 5.32
N SER A 127 5.38 -10.89 4.79
CA SER A 127 4.18 -11.64 4.36
C SER A 127 4.29 -12.19 2.92
N GLY A 128 5.40 -11.91 2.21
CA GLY A 128 5.64 -12.34 0.84
C GLY A 128 5.10 -11.39 -0.24
N THR A 129 4.72 -10.16 0.11
CA THR A 129 4.23 -9.17 -0.87
C THR A 129 5.41 -8.51 -1.57
N VAL A 130 5.48 -8.67 -2.89
CA VAL A 130 6.56 -8.11 -3.72
C VAL A 130 6.11 -6.81 -4.37
N SER A 131 6.86 -5.73 -4.13
CA SER A 131 6.68 -4.41 -4.71
C SER A 131 7.86 -4.03 -5.60
N VAL A 132 7.60 -3.73 -6.87
CA VAL A 132 8.61 -3.07 -7.73
C VAL A 132 8.59 -1.58 -7.40
N LEU A 133 9.67 -1.13 -6.76
CA LEU A 133 9.85 0.24 -6.30
C LEU A 133 10.42 1.15 -7.40
N LEU A 134 11.27 0.59 -8.24
CA LEU A 134 11.84 1.24 -9.41
C LEU A 134 11.91 0.22 -10.54
N ASP A 135 11.27 0.50 -11.66
CA ASP A 135 11.41 -0.31 -12.88
C ASP A 135 12.51 0.27 -13.78
N THR A 136 12.93 -0.54 -14.75
CA THR A 136 13.86 -0.13 -15.80
C THR A 136 13.30 1.04 -16.62
N ARG A 137 14.19 1.93 -17.06
CA ARG A 137 13.83 3.18 -17.74
C ARG A 137 14.69 3.35 -18.99
N PRO A 138 14.20 2.97 -20.18
CA PRO A 138 15.01 2.92 -21.40
C PRO A 138 15.62 4.26 -21.84
N ASN A 139 15.07 5.38 -21.37
CA ASN A 139 15.51 6.72 -21.72
C ASN A 139 16.38 7.37 -20.62
N ASP A 140 16.71 6.65 -19.55
CA ASP A 140 17.55 7.16 -18.45
C ASP A 140 18.98 6.61 -18.54
N ALA A 141 19.84 7.30 -19.28
CA ALA A 141 21.27 6.97 -19.39
C ALA A 141 22.14 7.70 -18.36
N SER A 142 21.55 8.24 -17.29
CA SER A 142 22.29 8.97 -16.27
C SER A 142 23.26 8.06 -15.50
N THR A 143 24.48 8.55 -15.25
CA THR A 143 25.51 7.92 -14.40
C THR A 143 25.43 8.38 -12.94
N ALA A 144 24.47 9.24 -12.59
CA ALA A 144 24.39 9.85 -11.26
C ALA A 144 23.99 8.86 -10.15
N GLY A 145 23.49 7.67 -10.51
CA GLY A 145 22.95 6.70 -9.58
C GLY A 145 21.70 7.20 -8.83
N LEU A 146 21.42 6.55 -7.70
CA LEU A 146 20.33 6.89 -6.78
C LEU A 146 20.96 7.34 -5.45
N LYS A 147 21.29 8.62 -5.34
CA LYS A 147 21.94 9.18 -4.15
C LYS A 147 20.88 9.59 -3.13
N ASN A 148 20.89 8.95 -1.96
CA ASN A 148 19.93 9.22 -0.89
C ASN A 148 18.47 9.27 -1.38
N TRP A 149 18.12 8.36 -2.30
CA TRP A 149 16.85 8.40 -3.01
C TRP A 149 15.81 7.55 -2.27
N THR A 150 14.66 8.14 -1.96
CA THR A 150 13.56 7.47 -1.27
C THR A 150 12.55 6.92 -2.27
N LEU A 151 12.41 5.60 -2.28
CA LEU A 151 11.35 4.89 -3.00
C LEU A 151 10.24 4.50 -2.03
N MET A 152 9.00 4.33 -2.49
CA MET A 152 7.84 4.07 -1.62
C MET A 152 6.89 3.04 -2.22
N THR A 153 6.26 2.23 -1.37
CA THR A 153 5.16 1.32 -1.73
C THR A 153 4.03 1.39 -0.71
N VAL A 154 2.82 1.16 -1.21
CA VAL A 154 1.59 0.94 -0.42
C VAL A 154 1.05 -0.48 -0.59
N HIS A 155 1.72 -1.38 -1.31
CA HIS A 155 1.18 -2.73 -1.54
C HIS A 155 1.14 -3.57 -0.27
N CYS A 156 2.00 -3.27 0.71
CA CYS A 156 2.08 -3.97 1.98
C CYS A 156 1.14 -3.37 3.04
N TRP A 157 0.13 -2.60 2.62
CA TRP A 157 -0.83 -1.96 3.52
C TRP A 157 -1.54 -3.01 4.38
N GLU A 158 -1.75 -2.68 5.66
CA GLU A 158 -2.30 -3.55 6.69
C GLU A 158 -1.50 -4.80 7.05
N GLU A 159 -0.34 -5.06 6.46
CA GLU A 159 0.49 -6.19 6.84
C GLU A 159 1.13 -6.03 8.24
N GLN A 160 1.62 -7.16 8.79
CA GLN A 160 2.48 -7.17 9.96
C GLN A 160 3.92 -6.88 9.51
N PRO A 161 4.54 -5.76 9.92
CA PRO A 161 5.87 -5.36 9.45
C PRO A 161 7.04 -6.16 10.04
N ARG A 162 6.81 -6.92 11.11
CA ARG A 162 7.85 -7.65 11.82
C ARG A 162 8.29 -8.86 11.02
N GLY A 163 9.59 -9.02 10.82
CA GLY A 163 10.17 -10.17 10.14
C GLY A 163 11.24 -9.78 9.12
N LEU A 164 11.43 -10.67 8.16
CA LEU A 164 12.45 -10.54 7.13
C LEU A 164 11.92 -9.75 5.93
N TRP A 165 12.55 -8.62 5.64
CA TRP A 165 12.37 -7.86 4.42
C TRP A 165 13.50 -8.18 3.44
N THR A 166 13.17 -8.36 2.16
CA THR A 166 14.18 -8.64 1.12
C THR A 166 14.17 -7.53 0.07
N LEU A 167 15.28 -6.81 -0.06
CA LEU A 167 15.49 -5.81 -1.10
C LEU A 167 16.35 -6.41 -2.21
N TRP A 168 15.86 -6.34 -3.45
CA TRP A 168 16.61 -6.70 -4.65
C TRP A 168 16.95 -5.47 -5.46
N VAL A 169 18.24 -5.32 -5.80
CA VAL A 169 18.73 -4.34 -6.77
C VAL A 169 19.29 -5.12 -7.95
N THR A 170 18.64 -5.02 -9.11
CA THR A 170 18.98 -5.81 -10.30
C THR A 170 19.43 -4.89 -11.43
N ASP A 171 20.52 -5.24 -12.08
CA ASP A 171 20.97 -4.61 -13.32
C ASP A 171 20.38 -5.32 -14.53
N HIS A 172 19.73 -4.57 -15.42
CA HIS A 172 19.17 -5.05 -16.69
C HIS A 172 19.96 -4.44 -17.86
N LYS A 173 21.27 -4.69 -17.87
CA LYS A 173 22.21 -4.15 -18.86
C LYS A 173 21.61 -4.13 -20.27
N GLY A 174 21.61 -2.95 -20.89
CA GLY A 174 21.13 -2.75 -22.26
C GLY A 174 19.68 -2.29 -22.38
N THR A 175 19.02 -1.98 -21.26
CA THR A 175 17.69 -1.38 -21.28
C THR A 175 17.77 0.11 -21.62
N ALA A 176 18.70 0.84 -21.01
CA ALA A 176 18.97 2.24 -21.26
C ALA A 176 19.63 2.45 -22.64
N LYS A 177 18.83 2.84 -23.63
CA LYS A 177 19.19 2.88 -25.05
C LYS A 177 20.40 3.76 -25.36
N SER A 178 20.50 4.91 -24.71
CA SER A 178 21.57 5.89 -24.93
C SER A 178 22.76 5.70 -23.99
N CYS A 179 22.77 4.66 -23.17
CA CYS A 179 23.88 4.35 -22.27
C CYS A 179 24.76 3.26 -22.90
N ARG A 180 26.00 3.60 -23.26
CA ARG A 180 26.94 2.65 -23.85
C ARG A 180 27.79 2.00 -22.76
N ARG A 181 27.68 0.69 -22.61
CA ARG A 181 28.57 -0.14 -21.78
C ARG A 181 29.37 -1.03 -22.71
N HIS A 182 30.65 -0.69 -22.90
CA HIS A 182 31.49 -1.18 -24.00
C HIS A 182 31.91 -2.66 -23.89
N SER A 183 31.84 -3.29 -22.71
CA SER A 183 32.19 -4.71 -22.51
C SER A 183 31.09 -5.49 -21.79
N ASP A 184 30.82 -6.73 -22.24
CA ASP A 184 30.00 -7.73 -21.52
C ASP A 184 30.74 -8.36 -20.34
N GLU A 185 32.05 -8.18 -20.28
CA GLU A 185 32.94 -8.77 -19.29
C GLU A 185 33.56 -7.64 -18.44
N GLU A 186 33.43 -7.80 -17.11
CA GLU A 186 34.24 -7.19 -16.03
C GLU A 186 33.93 -5.80 -15.45
N GLU A 187 33.09 -4.94 -16.03
CA GLU A 187 32.72 -3.68 -15.35
C GLU A 187 31.43 -3.81 -14.54
N ALA A 188 31.57 -3.71 -13.20
CA ALA A 188 30.45 -3.65 -12.26
C ALA A 188 29.39 -2.64 -12.73
N ALA A 189 28.12 -3.02 -12.65
CA ALA A 189 27.01 -2.13 -13.01
C ALA A 189 26.86 -0.95 -12.05
N GLY A 190 27.36 -1.09 -10.83
CA GLY A 190 27.22 -0.14 -9.76
C GLY A 190 27.57 -0.75 -8.41
N ALA A 191 27.26 -0.02 -7.34
CA ALA A 191 27.39 -0.51 -5.98
C ALA A 191 26.28 0.07 -5.09
N LEU A 192 25.76 -0.76 -4.19
CA LEU A 192 24.86 -0.35 -3.10
C LEU A 192 25.69 -0.05 -1.85
N PHE A 193 25.64 1.20 -1.39
CA PHE A 193 26.37 1.70 -0.23
C PHE A 193 25.53 1.64 1.04
N ARG A 194 24.28 2.10 0.96
CA ARG A 194 23.37 2.22 2.10
C ARG A 194 21.95 1.90 1.69
N ALA A 195 21.19 1.34 2.62
CA ALA A 195 19.76 1.17 2.52
C ALA A 195 19.13 1.52 3.87
N THR A 196 18.02 2.24 3.88
CA THR A 196 17.22 2.50 5.07
C THR A 196 15.81 2.02 4.80
N LEU A 197 15.30 1.13 5.63
CA LEU A 197 13.90 0.72 5.61
C LEU A 197 13.14 1.61 6.58
N ILE A 198 12.16 2.36 6.08
CA ILE A 198 11.34 3.27 6.88
C ILE A 198 9.90 2.77 6.79
N LEU A 199 9.36 2.37 7.92
CA LEU A 199 8.03 1.81 8.06
C LEU A 199 7.11 2.88 8.63
N PHE A 200 5.96 3.07 8.02
CA PHE A 200 4.91 3.94 8.54
C PHE A 200 3.65 3.14 8.79
N GLY A 201 2.96 3.47 9.87
CA GLY A 201 1.72 2.81 10.19
C GLY A 201 1.20 3.16 11.57
N THR A 202 0.43 2.24 12.12
CA THR A 202 -0.21 2.40 13.43
C THR A 202 0.05 1.22 14.34
N TYR A 203 -0.27 1.41 15.61
CA TYR A 203 -0.24 0.36 16.62
C TYR A 203 -1.65 0.06 17.12
N ARG A 204 -2.03 -1.22 17.07
CA ARG A 204 -3.31 -1.73 17.55
C ARG A 204 -3.05 -2.77 18.67
N PRO A 205 -3.36 -2.49 19.94
CA PRO A 205 -2.95 -3.33 21.07
C PRO A 205 -3.59 -4.74 21.09
N HIS A 206 -4.74 -4.91 20.44
CA HIS A 206 -5.45 -6.20 20.35
C HIS A 206 -5.26 -6.89 18.99
N ARG A 207 -4.23 -6.52 18.22
CA ARG A 207 -3.94 -7.20 16.96
C ARG A 207 -3.34 -8.58 17.25
N SER A 208 -3.94 -9.63 16.70
CA SER A 208 -3.40 -10.98 16.85
C SER A 208 -2.15 -11.15 15.99
N THR A 209 -1.11 -11.79 16.53
CA THR A 209 0.09 -12.17 15.77
C THR A 209 -0.16 -13.32 14.80
N GLN A 210 -1.35 -13.94 14.87
CA GLN A 210 -1.82 -15.03 14.01
C GLN A 210 -2.88 -14.54 13.01
N ASP A 211 -2.80 -13.29 12.56
CA ASP A 211 -3.53 -12.92 11.36
C ASP A 211 -2.82 -13.61 10.20
N GLY A 212 -3.32 -14.82 9.89
CA GLY A 212 -3.03 -15.49 8.64
C GLY A 212 -3.13 -14.50 7.49
N PRO A 213 -2.39 -14.74 6.41
CA PRO A 213 -2.09 -13.73 5.41
C PRO A 213 -3.39 -13.06 4.89
N LEU A 214 -3.38 -11.71 4.80
CA LEU A 214 -4.53 -10.83 4.58
C LEU A 214 -5.64 -11.50 3.75
N GLN A 215 -6.78 -11.77 4.38
CA GLN A 215 -7.86 -12.54 3.78
C GLN A 215 -8.67 -11.77 2.71
N SER A 216 -8.51 -10.44 2.64
CA SER A 216 -9.25 -9.59 1.69
C SER A 216 -8.76 -8.13 1.72
N VAL A 217 -8.26 -7.64 0.59
CA VAL A 217 -8.26 -6.21 0.25
C VAL A 217 -9.58 -5.98 -0.46
N VAL A 218 -10.34 -4.95 -0.06
CA VAL A 218 -11.53 -4.57 -0.83
C VAL A 218 -11.07 -4.11 -2.21
N VAL A 219 -11.23 -4.98 -3.20
CA VAL A 219 -11.02 -4.66 -4.60
C VAL A 219 -12.26 -3.90 -5.07
N MET A 220 -12.16 -2.57 -5.01
CA MET A 220 -13.12 -1.65 -5.61
C MET A 220 -13.10 -1.89 -7.13
N GLY A 221 -14.12 -2.60 -7.63
CA GLY A 221 -14.18 -3.06 -9.03
C GLY A 221 -14.64 -4.51 -9.22
N SER A 222 -14.66 -5.33 -8.16
CA SER A 222 -15.15 -6.73 -8.22
C SER A 222 -16.58 -6.85 -8.75
N ARG A 223 -17.39 -5.79 -8.58
CA ARG A 223 -18.80 -5.72 -8.99
C ARG A 223 -19.00 -5.20 -10.42
N HIS A 224 -17.94 -4.80 -11.11
CA HIS A 224 -18.01 -4.15 -12.41
C HIS A 224 -17.04 -4.79 -13.42
N PRO A 225 -17.32 -6.03 -13.88
CA PRO A 225 -16.50 -6.67 -14.91
C PRO A 225 -16.55 -5.85 -16.20
N VAL A 226 -15.39 -5.40 -16.67
CA VAL A 226 -15.28 -4.72 -17.97
C VAL A 226 -15.48 -5.75 -19.08
N PRO A 227 -16.39 -5.53 -20.04
CA PRO A 227 -16.59 -6.43 -21.17
C PRO A 227 -15.28 -6.66 -21.91
N HIS A 228 -14.93 -7.93 -22.15
CA HIS A 228 -13.79 -8.26 -22.98
C HIS A 228 -14.07 -7.85 -24.43
N ILE A 229 -13.49 -6.73 -24.85
CA ILE A 229 -13.50 -6.31 -26.24
C ILE A 229 -12.09 -6.54 -26.80
N GLN A 230 -11.97 -7.45 -27.77
CA GLN A 230 -10.73 -7.63 -28.52
C GLN A 230 -10.48 -6.41 -29.41
N GLN A 231 -9.77 -5.42 -28.86
CA GLN A 231 -9.34 -4.26 -29.62
C GLN A 231 -8.03 -4.61 -30.36
N LYS A 232 -8.11 -4.74 -31.69
CA LYS A 232 -6.96 -5.12 -32.53
C LYS A 232 -5.88 -4.03 -32.63
N ASP A 233 -6.19 -2.78 -32.30
CA ASP A 233 -5.29 -1.63 -32.43
C ASP A 233 -5.38 -0.71 -31.18
N PRO A 234 -4.28 -0.50 -30.44
CA PRO A 234 -4.21 0.38 -29.26
C PRO A 234 -4.49 1.86 -29.52
N THR A 235 -4.39 2.32 -30.78
CA THR A 235 -4.62 3.71 -31.17
C THR A 235 -6.05 3.99 -31.65
N SER A 236 -6.83 2.92 -31.84
CA SER A 236 -8.22 3.04 -32.27
C SER A 236 -9.10 3.61 -31.16
N ARG A 237 -10.07 4.47 -31.53
CA ARG A 237 -11.08 4.94 -30.59
C ARG A 237 -11.81 3.73 -29.98
N PRO A 238 -12.09 3.73 -28.67
CA PRO A 238 -12.85 2.66 -28.06
C PRO A 238 -14.18 2.52 -28.82
N PRO A 239 -14.61 1.28 -29.13
CA PRO A 239 -15.83 1.07 -29.89
C PRO A 239 -17.00 1.76 -29.18
N LEU A 240 -17.92 2.34 -29.96
CA LEU A 240 -19.08 3.09 -29.44
C LEU A 240 -19.86 2.30 -28.37
N GLY A 241 -19.91 0.97 -28.49
CA GLY A 241 -20.51 0.09 -27.48
C GLY A 241 -19.82 0.10 -26.12
N LEU A 242 -18.49 0.29 -26.07
CA LEU A 242 -17.75 0.47 -24.80
C LEU A 242 -18.07 1.83 -24.17
N ILE A 243 -18.12 2.89 -24.97
CA ILE A 243 -18.46 4.24 -24.48
C ILE A 243 -19.90 4.27 -23.96
N GLN A 244 -20.84 3.67 -24.69
CA GLN A 244 -22.23 3.54 -24.25
C GLN A 244 -22.34 2.68 -23.00
N TRP A 245 -21.60 1.57 -22.91
CA TRP A 245 -21.53 0.73 -21.72
C TRP A 245 -20.95 1.50 -20.51
N MET A 246 -19.87 2.25 -20.68
CA MET A 246 -19.30 3.12 -19.65
C MET A 246 -20.30 4.18 -19.18
N ASN A 247 -20.96 4.88 -20.11
CA ASN A 247 -21.99 5.88 -19.78
C ASN A 247 -23.23 5.26 -19.12
N GLN A 248 -23.56 4.01 -19.45
CA GLN A 248 -24.65 3.27 -18.83
C GLN A 248 -24.25 2.87 -17.40
N MET A 249 -23.04 2.35 -17.21
CA MET A 249 -22.48 2.03 -15.90
C MET A 249 -22.33 3.27 -15.00
N GLU A 250 -21.91 4.41 -15.55
CA GLU A 250 -21.88 5.69 -14.81
C GLU A 250 -23.27 6.13 -14.39
N ARG A 251 -24.29 5.92 -15.23
CA ARG A 251 -25.69 6.24 -14.89
C ARG A 251 -26.29 5.27 -13.88
N ASP A 252 -26.02 3.98 -14.02
CA ASP A 252 -26.58 2.91 -13.19
C ASP A 252 -25.84 2.80 -11.83
N GLY A 253 -24.55 3.20 -11.79
CA GLY A 253 -23.72 3.28 -10.58
C GLY A 253 -23.65 4.69 -9.97
N ALA A 254 -24.41 5.66 -10.50
CA ALA A 254 -24.49 7.00 -9.94
C ALA A 254 -25.15 6.96 -8.56
N VAL A 255 -24.35 7.13 -7.53
CA VAL A 255 -24.84 7.21 -6.15
C VAL A 255 -25.51 8.55 -5.94
N ARG A 256 -26.83 8.53 -5.73
CA ARG A 256 -27.61 9.73 -5.40
C ARG A 256 -27.51 9.99 -3.91
N ALA A 257 -27.78 11.23 -3.48
CA ALA A 257 -27.75 11.58 -2.06
C ALA A 257 -28.67 10.69 -1.22
N ASP A 258 -29.80 10.27 -1.80
CA ASP A 258 -30.82 9.44 -1.15
C ASP A 258 -30.40 7.98 -0.95
N ASP A 259 -29.42 7.50 -1.72
CA ASP A 259 -28.87 6.13 -1.62
C ASP A 259 -27.89 5.99 -0.43
N ILE A 260 -27.48 7.11 0.17
CA ILE A 260 -26.60 7.14 1.33
C ILE A 260 -27.43 7.00 2.60
N THR A 261 -27.78 5.77 2.97
CA THR A 261 -28.42 5.51 4.27
C THR A 261 -27.41 5.70 5.41
N VAL A 262 -27.36 6.90 5.99
CA VAL A 262 -26.59 7.16 7.22
C VAL A 262 -27.42 6.70 8.41
N ALA A 263 -26.98 5.64 9.09
CA ALA A 263 -27.61 5.24 10.35
C ALA A 263 -27.47 6.39 11.37
N PRO A 264 -28.51 6.70 12.16
CA PRO A 264 -28.44 7.79 13.13
C PRO A 264 -27.30 7.54 14.11
N ARG A 265 -26.37 8.50 14.21
CA ARG A 265 -25.34 8.49 15.26
C ARG A 265 -26.04 8.43 16.61
N HIS A 266 -25.73 7.43 17.43
CA HIS A 266 -26.16 7.40 18.83
C HIS A 266 -25.71 8.70 19.51
N GLN A 267 -26.65 9.62 19.73
CA GLN A 267 -26.45 10.72 20.65
C GLN A 267 -26.21 10.10 22.02
N ARG A 268 -24.99 10.26 22.55
CA ARG A 268 -24.76 10.09 23.99
C ARG A 268 -25.74 11.05 24.68
N ARG A 269 -26.80 10.50 25.28
CA ARG A 269 -27.68 11.24 26.19
C ARG A 269 -26.80 11.87 27.26
N GLN A 270 -26.59 13.19 27.18
CA GLN A 270 -26.25 13.97 28.37
C GLN A 270 -27.49 13.95 29.24
N GLN A 271 -27.48 13.17 30.32
CA GLN A 271 -28.46 13.31 31.39
C GLN A 271 -28.16 14.62 32.12
N SER A 272 -28.82 15.70 31.72
CA SER A 272 -29.00 16.88 32.56
C SER A 272 -29.97 16.51 33.68
N ARG A 273 -29.46 16.30 34.91
CA ARG A 273 -30.30 16.37 36.11
C ARG A 273 -30.60 17.83 36.39
N SER A 274 -31.75 18.31 35.94
CA SER A 274 -32.40 19.49 36.50
C SER A 274 -33.35 19.01 37.60
N SER A 275 -32.91 19.07 38.86
CA SER A 275 -33.80 18.95 40.01
C SER A 275 -34.39 20.32 40.30
N THR A 276 -35.65 20.50 39.93
CA THR A 276 -36.51 21.56 40.46
C THR A 276 -37.57 20.85 41.29
N GLU A 277 -37.63 21.10 42.60
CA GLU A 277 -38.89 21.09 43.35
C GLU A 277 -38.80 22.04 44.56
N PRO A 278 -39.96 22.56 45.04
CA PRO A 278 -40.10 23.77 45.84
C PRO A 278 -40.24 23.50 47.35
N GLY A 279 -40.12 24.56 48.14
CA GLY A 279 -39.98 24.50 49.60
C GLY A 279 -41.28 24.29 50.41
N ALA A 280 -41.08 24.09 51.72
CA ALA A 280 -42.02 24.40 52.79
C ALA A 280 -41.29 24.40 54.15
N GLU A 281 -41.82 25.19 55.06
CA GLU A 281 -41.30 25.67 56.34
C GLU A 281 -41.23 24.63 57.48
N GLY A 282 -40.57 25.00 58.58
CA GLY A 282 -40.80 24.43 59.91
C GLY A 282 -39.52 24.27 60.73
N GLY A 283 -39.23 25.23 61.60
CA GLY A 283 -38.01 25.26 62.42
C GLY A 283 -38.03 24.38 63.66
N GLU A 284 -36.85 24.16 64.24
CA GLU A 284 -36.64 24.22 65.69
C GLU A 284 -35.15 24.33 66.04
N THR A 285 -34.87 25.29 66.92
CA THR A 285 -33.64 25.59 67.67
C THR A 285 -33.07 24.40 68.45
N VAL A 286 -31.73 24.23 68.51
CA VAL A 286 -30.93 24.03 69.75
C VAL A 286 -29.44 24.39 69.50
N ARG A 287 -28.84 24.97 70.55
CA ARG A 287 -27.55 25.64 70.75
C ARG A 287 -26.28 24.74 70.77
N GLN A 288 -25.15 25.43 70.57
CA GLN A 288 -23.80 25.28 71.20
C GLN A 288 -22.95 24.07 70.74
N GLN A 289 -21.62 24.14 70.56
CA GLN A 289 -20.60 24.97 71.20
C GLN A 289 -19.29 25.02 70.35
N ALA A 290 -18.34 25.85 70.79
CA ALA A 290 -17.18 26.38 70.07
C ALA A 290 -15.89 25.52 70.11
N LYS A 291 -14.84 26.05 69.44
CA LYS A 291 -13.38 25.78 69.55
C LYS A 291 -12.89 24.51 68.85
N ASN A 292 -11.87 24.51 68.01
CA ASN A 292 -10.68 25.35 67.85
C ASN A 292 -10.29 25.47 66.38
#